data_AF-A0A0B8PGH7-F1
#
_entry.id   AF-A0A0B8PGH7-F1
#
_cell.length_a   1.000
_cell.length_b   1.000
_cell.length_c   1.000
_cell.angle_alpha   90.00
_cell.angle_beta   90.00
_cell.angle_gamma   90.00
#
_symmetry.space_group_name_H-M   'P 1'
#
loop_
_entity.id
_entity.type
_entity.pdbx_description
1 polymer ?
#
loop_
_entity_poly.entity_id
_entity_poly.type
_entity_poly.pdbx_seq_one_letter_code
_entity_poly.pdbx_strand_id
1 'polypeptide(L)' 'MGEAFNPELHNAVSMVESPDHESNTVTVVLQKGYELNGRVVRPAMVMVAK' A
#
# COMPACT_ATOMS: atom_id res chain seq x y z
N MET A 1 -7.67 -5.17 -3.70
CA MET A 1 -7.87 -4.78 -2.28
C MET A 1 -7.60 -6.02 -1.45
N GLY A 2 -6.53 -6.01 -0.66
CA GLY A 2 -5.87 -7.23 -0.16
C GLY A 2 -4.54 -7.56 -0.85
N GLU A 3 -3.89 -6.59 -1.50
CA GLU A 3 -2.57 -6.80 -2.09
C GLU A 3 -1.48 -6.65 -1.03
N ALA A 4 -0.44 -7.48 -1.14
CA ALA A 4 0.72 -7.40 -0.26
C ALA A 4 1.38 -6.02 -0.40
N PHE A 5 1.79 -5.45 0.74
CA PHE A 5 2.55 -4.21 0.73
C PHE A 5 3.88 -4.40 0.00
N ASN A 6 4.10 -3.64 -1.07
CA ASN A 6 5.37 -3.60 -1.77
C ASN A 6 6.01 -2.22 -1.59
N PRO A 7 7.13 -2.09 -0.85
CA PRO A 7 7.79 -0.81 -0.62
C PRO A 7 8.33 -0.13 -1.89
N GLU A 8 8.49 -0.85 -3.00
CA GLU A 8 8.89 -0.27 -4.29
C GLU A 8 7.74 0.52 -4.94
N LEU A 9 6.51 0.07 -4.74
CA LEU A 9 5.30 0.62 -5.38
C LEU A 9 4.43 1.43 -4.41
N HIS A 10 4.51 1.13 -3.12
CA HIS A 10 3.65 1.61 -2.07
C HIS A 10 4.46 2.33 -0.98
N ASN A 11 3.94 3.46 -0.53
CA ASN A 11 4.44 4.20 0.61
C ASN A 11 3.46 4.03 1.78
N ALA A 12 3.83 3.20 2.76
CA ALA A 12 3.05 3.00 3.97
C ALA A 12 3.23 4.19 4.91
N VAL A 13 2.18 4.98 5.09
CA VAL A 13 2.22 6.16 5.98
C VAL A 13 1.73 5.83 7.39
N SER A 14 1.02 4.72 7.57
CA SER A 14 0.53 4.28 8.87
C SER A 14 0.16 2.80 8.86
N MET A 15 0.18 2.19 10.04
CA MET A 15 -0.26 0.82 10.27
C MET A 15 -1.58 0.83 11.05
N VAL A 16 -2.55 0.04 10.62
CA VAL A 16 -3.87 -0.07 11.27
C VAL A 16 -4.13 -1.49 11.71
N GLU A 17 -4.78 -1.67 12.86
CA GLU A 17 -5.25 -2.98 13.29
C GLU A 17 -6.43 -3.38 12.39
N SER A 18 -6.22 -4.39 11.54
CA SER A 18 -7.24 -4.94 10.65
C SER A 18 -7.46 -6.40 11.02
N PRO A 19 -8.48 -6.74 11.82
CA PRO A 19 -8.74 -8.12 12.24
C PRO A 19 -9.11 -9.03 11.06
N ASP A 20 -9.54 -8.45 9.95
CA ASP A 20 -9.92 -9.17 8.72
C ASP A 20 -8.76 -9.34 7.73
N HIS A 21 -7.57 -8.75 7.95
CA HIS A 21 -6.47 -8.74 6.97
C HIS A 21 -5.15 -9.19 7.60
N GLU A 22 -4.32 -9.93 6.84
CA GLU A 22 -3.01 -10.38 7.30
C GLU A 22 -2.02 -9.20 7.45
N SER A 23 -1.11 -9.30 8.43
CA SER A 23 -0.03 -8.34 8.64
C SER A 23 0.75 -8.08 7.34
N ASN A 24 1.13 -6.81 7.10
CA ASN A 24 1.75 -6.33 5.85
C ASN A 24 0.84 -6.33 4.60
N THR A 25 -0.48 -6.39 4.76
CA THR A 25 -1.42 -6.22 3.63
C THR A 25 -1.86 -4.77 3.50
N VAL A 26 -2.05 -4.29 2.27
CA VAL A 26 -2.63 -2.96 2.01
C VAL A 26 -4.13 -2.97 2.35
N THR A 27 -4.51 -2.26 3.40
CA THR A 27 -5.90 -2.12 3.83
C THR A 27 -6.58 -0.95 3.14
N VAL A 28 -5.91 0.21 3.10
CA VAL A 28 -6.50 1.46 2.58
C VAL A 28 -5.53 2.16 1.65
N VAL A 29 -6.02 2.59 0.49
CA VAL A 29 -5.27 3.46 -0.44
C VAL A 29 -5.75 4.89 -0.24
N LEU A 30 -4.94 5.70 0.42
CA LEU A 30 -5.19 7.13 0.62
C LEU A 30 -4.98 7.91 -0.68
N GLN A 31 -4.01 7.47 -1.49
CA GLN A 31 -3.70 8.11 -2.75
C GLN A 31 -3.20 7.08 -3.76
N LYS A 32 -3.79 7.08 -4.94
CA LYS A 32 -3.37 6.22 -6.05
C LYS A 32 -1.93 6.52 -6.44
N GLY A 33 -1.13 5.47 -6.55
CA GLY A 33 0.18 5.51 -7.17
C GLY A 33 0.05 5.53 -8.68
N TYR A 34 1.11 5.98 -9.35
CA TYR A 34 1.19 5.97 -10.80
C TYR A 34 2.54 5.42 -11.23
N GLU A 35 2.48 4.52 -12.20
CA GLU A 35 3.63 3.91 -12.84
C GLU A 35 3.59 4.24 -14.33
N LEU A 36 4.75 4.58 -14.88
CA LEU A 36 4.90 4.87 -16.30
C LEU A 36 6.03 4.01 -16.86
N ASN A 37 5.71 3.14 -17.81
CA ASN A 37 6.67 2.22 -18.44
C ASN A 37 7.46 1.37 -17.42
N GLY A 38 6.78 0.85 -16.38
CA GLY A 38 7.41 0.04 -15.34
C GLY A 38 8.31 0.81 -14.37
N ARG A 39 8.29 2.15 -14.44
CA ARG A 39 8.95 3.02 -13.46
C ARG A 39 7.91 3.71 -12.61
N VAL A 40 8.06 3.61 -11.30
CA VAL A 40 7.23 4.33 -10.33
C VAL A 40 7.48 5.83 -10.47
N VAL A 41 6.49 6.54 -10.99
CA VAL A 41 6.52 8.01 -11.06
C VAL A 41 6.10 8.58 -9.72
N ARG A 42 5.16 7.91 -9.05
CA ARG A 42 4.70 8.27 -7.72
C ARG A 42 4.18 7.03 -6.99
N PRO A 43 4.73 6.69 -5.82
CA PRO A 43 4.22 5.56 -5.05
C PRO A 43 2.81 5.83 -4.53
N ALA A 44 2.01 4.77 -4.40
CA ALA A 44 0.69 4.86 -3.80
C ALA A 44 0.83 5.11 -2.29
N MET A 45 0.13 6.09 -1.72
CA MET A 45 0.10 6.21 -0.27
C MET A 45 -0.96 5.28 0.29
N VAL A 46 -0.52 4.37 1.14
CA VAL A 46 -1.36 3.31 1.68
C VAL A 46 -1.22 3.21 3.19
N MET A 47 -2.23 2.63 3.81
CA MET A 47 -2.18 2.15 5.18
C MET A 47 -2.12 0.63 5.15
N VAL A 48 -1.24 0.04 5.94
CA VAL A 48 -1.04 -1.41 5.99
C VAL A 48 -1.63 -1.99 7.26
N ALA A 49 -2.12 -3.23 7.18
CA ALA A 49 -2.53 -3.99 8.35
C ALA A 49 -1.30 -4.30 9.21
N LYS A 50 -1.43 -4.04 10.51
CA LYS A 50 -0.46 -4.45 11.52
C LYS A 50 -0.48 -5.96 11.71
#